data_AF-A0A5Q0P486-F1
#
_entry.id   AF-A0A5Q0P486-F1
#
_cell.length_a   1.000
_cell.length_b   1.000
_cell.length_c   1.000
_cell.angle_alpha   90.00
_cell.angle_beta   90.00
_cell.angle_gamma   90.00
#
_symmetry.space_group_name_H-M   'P 1'
#
loop_
_entity.id
_entity.type
_entity.pdbx_description
1 polymer ?
#
loop_
_entity_poly.entity_id
_entity_poly.type
_entity_poly.pdbx_seq_one_letter_code
_entity_poly.pdbx_strand_id
1 'polypeptide(L)'
;MATGADISCLFYDHVKGLLLTHFHVYSKLKHVVFVHYQKINESLRAISIFIDKISEKIDEIGYYSSHVNHSNKCKKSQIFIRVEYCKTLESLNLLKSGYYRDFEDEDEYGRKFKRPEETRFDFDDYRFYIKDEINSYKNGYQKIDENIILENLQKSLDKFISIFNIYLTSVIDKLDSKVDFKINGDDRINPNHIYSFNYTNSFLKFYKLIQTDFLHGRLGENQNIVLGVSDIENESIKRLKAYGFTKYHQKLFKETDYLFLDETSPITNKIKNSRNLMSWEDTNILIWGHSLDSSDREYITAIFGLNAEKDIGVRIVIFYFDNQAKFSLLNNLLDILGKNDVEKWMKNGWLKFEPNPEIDFGIEQQTIEKEAS
;
A
#
# COMPACT_ATOMS: atom_id res chain seq x y z
N MET A 1 -3.00 -7.66 -44.61
CA MET A 1 -1.62 -7.43 -44.15
C MET A 1 -1.73 -6.67 -42.84
N ALA A 2 -1.79 -7.38 -41.73
CA ALA A 2 -1.88 -6.81 -40.38
C ALA A 2 -0.62 -7.26 -39.64
N THR A 3 0.36 -6.37 -39.55
CA THR A 3 1.58 -6.54 -38.77
C THR A 3 1.90 -5.19 -38.14
N GLY A 4 1.03 -4.74 -37.23
CA GLY A 4 1.34 -3.68 -36.28
C GLY A 4 1.62 -4.36 -34.95
N ALA A 5 2.86 -4.35 -34.50
CA ALA A 5 3.25 -4.95 -33.24
C ALA A 5 2.79 -4.03 -32.10
N ASP A 6 1.58 -4.27 -31.58
CA ASP A 6 1.01 -3.53 -30.46
C ASP A 6 1.83 -3.77 -29.19
N ILE A 7 2.53 -2.74 -28.69
CA ILE A 7 2.72 -2.69 -27.24
C ILE A 7 1.34 -2.36 -26.73
N SER A 8 0.65 -3.38 -26.24
CA SER A 8 -0.36 -3.23 -25.22
C SER A 8 0.36 -3.36 -23.88
N CYS A 9 0.35 -2.33 -23.06
CA CYS A 9 0.82 -2.44 -21.67
C CYS A 9 -0.36 -2.76 -20.79
N LEU A 10 -0.45 -3.97 -20.25
CA LEU A 10 -1.52 -4.35 -19.35
C LEU A 10 -1.21 -3.84 -17.93
N PHE A 11 -1.95 -2.85 -17.44
CA PHE A 11 -1.94 -2.45 -16.03
C PHE A 11 -2.90 -3.36 -15.30
N TYR A 12 -2.37 -4.48 -14.80
CA TYR A 12 -3.18 -5.56 -14.24
C TYR A 12 -3.28 -5.46 -12.72
N ASP A 13 -4.51 -5.28 -12.22
CA ASP A 13 -4.92 -5.59 -10.85
C ASP A 13 -6.19 -6.45 -10.93
N HIS A 14 -6.38 -7.39 -10.01
CA HIS A 14 -6.98 -8.70 -10.33
C HIS A 14 -8.39 -8.76 -10.97
N VAL A 15 -8.61 -9.91 -11.61
CA VAL A 15 -9.74 -10.31 -12.45
C VAL A 15 -11.03 -10.54 -11.66
N LYS A 16 -12.09 -9.83 -12.07
CA LYS A 16 -13.47 -10.05 -11.61
C LYS A 16 -14.12 -11.30 -12.25
N GLY A 17 -13.46 -11.93 -13.22
CA GLY A 17 -13.96 -13.09 -13.98
C GLY A 17 -13.46 -14.48 -13.59
N LEU A 18 -12.37 -14.65 -12.85
CA LEU A 18 -11.78 -15.96 -12.52
C LEU A 18 -12.35 -16.43 -11.19
N LEU A 19 -13.37 -17.29 -11.26
CA LEU A 19 -13.88 -18.18 -10.20
C LEU A 19 -14.28 -17.53 -8.86
N LEU A 20 -15.52 -17.79 -8.44
CA LEU A 20 -16.13 -17.40 -7.15
C LEU A 20 -15.26 -17.72 -5.90
N THR A 21 -14.36 -18.70 -5.96
CA THR A 21 -13.43 -19.04 -4.86
C THR A 21 -12.15 -18.19 -4.86
N HIS A 22 -11.65 -17.81 -6.04
CA HIS A 22 -10.47 -16.93 -6.18
C HIS A 22 -10.85 -15.47 -5.90
N PHE A 23 -12.06 -15.04 -6.29
CA PHE A 23 -12.59 -13.71 -6.01
C PHE A 23 -12.56 -13.36 -4.52
N HIS A 24 -12.93 -14.30 -3.64
CA HIS A 24 -12.92 -14.05 -2.20
C HIS A 24 -11.50 -13.87 -1.66
N VAL A 25 -10.52 -14.61 -2.17
CA VAL A 25 -9.13 -14.55 -1.70
C VAL A 25 -8.41 -13.31 -2.24
N TYR A 26 -8.63 -12.93 -3.51
CA TYR A 26 -8.00 -11.74 -4.09
C TYR A 26 -8.66 -10.43 -3.65
N SER A 27 -10.00 -10.38 -3.52
CA SER A 27 -10.65 -9.23 -2.87
C SER A 27 -10.19 -9.08 -1.42
N LYS A 28 -10.00 -10.19 -0.70
CA LYS A 28 -9.34 -10.19 0.61
C LYS A 28 -7.90 -9.69 0.52
N LEU A 29 -7.11 -10.05 -0.49
CA LEU A 29 -5.74 -9.59 -0.65
C LEU A 29 -5.67 -8.07 -0.89
N LYS A 30 -6.49 -7.54 -1.79
CA LYS A 30 -6.59 -6.09 -2.06
C LYS A 30 -7.07 -5.34 -0.82
N HIS A 31 -8.10 -5.85 -0.15
CA HIS A 31 -8.56 -5.32 1.13
C HIS A 31 -7.47 -5.40 2.20
N VAL A 32 -6.71 -6.49 2.26
CA VAL A 32 -5.55 -6.65 3.13
C VAL A 32 -4.55 -5.54 2.83
N VAL A 33 -4.06 -5.39 1.60
CA VAL A 33 -3.07 -4.35 1.25
C VAL A 33 -3.58 -2.94 1.56
N PHE A 34 -4.83 -2.64 1.23
CA PHE A 34 -5.46 -1.35 1.54
C PHE A 34 -5.58 -1.09 3.06
N VAL A 35 -6.06 -2.08 3.82
CA VAL A 35 -6.10 -2.00 5.29
C VAL A 35 -4.69 -1.85 5.87
N HIS A 36 -3.68 -2.47 5.27
CA HIS A 36 -2.30 -2.28 5.73
C HIS A 36 -1.79 -0.87 5.47
N TYR A 37 -2.05 -0.31 4.28
CA TYR A 37 -1.74 1.08 3.99
C TYR A 37 -2.38 2.03 5.03
N GLN A 38 -3.66 1.83 5.33
CA GLN A 38 -4.35 2.59 6.38
C GLN A 38 -3.71 2.40 7.76
N LYS A 39 -3.39 1.16 8.14
CA LYS A 39 -2.74 0.84 9.42
C LYS A 39 -1.34 1.44 9.55
N ILE A 40 -0.56 1.54 8.47
CA ILE A 40 0.74 2.21 8.49
C ILE A 40 0.53 3.71 8.74
N ASN A 41 -0.39 4.35 8.03
CA ASN A 41 -0.74 5.76 8.26
C ASN A 41 -1.23 6.02 9.70
N GLU A 42 -2.13 5.19 10.20
CA GLU A 42 -2.63 5.26 11.58
C GLU A 42 -1.49 5.07 12.60
N SER A 43 -0.57 4.15 12.33
CA SER A 43 0.61 3.92 13.16
C SER A 43 1.53 5.15 13.19
N LEU A 44 1.86 5.70 12.03
CA LEU A 44 2.64 6.94 11.91
C LEU A 44 1.96 8.11 12.63
N ARG A 45 0.63 8.22 12.54
CA ARG A 45 -0.14 9.22 13.27
C ARG A 45 -0.09 9.01 14.78
N ALA A 46 -0.24 7.78 15.26
CA ALA A 46 -0.15 7.45 16.68
C ALA A 46 1.23 7.83 17.26
N ILE A 47 2.31 7.54 16.50
CA ILE A 47 3.69 7.90 16.86
C ILE A 47 3.87 9.41 16.87
N SER A 48 3.32 10.13 15.89
CA SER A 48 3.42 11.59 15.87
C SER A 48 2.80 12.18 17.13
N ILE A 49 1.58 11.77 17.45
CA ILE A 49 0.86 12.22 18.65
C ILE A 49 1.66 11.89 19.91
N PHE A 50 2.23 10.68 19.99
CA PHE A 50 3.08 10.27 21.11
C PHE A 50 4.30 11.18 21.29
N ILE A 51 5.05 11.42 20.21
CA ILE A 51 6.23 12.31 20.23
C ILE A 51 5.83 13.73 20.60
N ASP A 52 4.79 14.27 19.97
CA ASP A 52 4.32 15.64 20.20
C ASP A 52 3.89 15.85 21.66
N LYS A 53 3.17 14.89 22.23
CA LYS A 53 2.71 14.97 23.63
C LYS A 53 3.86 14.86 24.62
N ILE A 54 4.87 14.07 24.32
CA ILE A 54 6.09 14.01 25.14
C ILE A 54 6.85 15.34 25.07
N SER A 55 7.08 15.86 23.86
CA SER A 55 7.75 17.14 23.65
C SER A 55 7.03 18.27 24.39
N GLU A 56 5.70 18.36 24.28
CA GLU A 56 4.88 19.33 25.02
C GLU A 56 5.13 19.27 26.53
N LYS A 57 5.27 18.06 27.11
CA LYS A 57 5.52 17.90 28.55
C LYS A 57 6.94 18.24 28.97
N ILE A 58 7.92 17.89 28.14
CA ILE A 58 9.32 18.28 28.37
C ILE A 58 9.44 19.81 28.34
N ASP A 59 8.79 20.46 27.38
CA ASP A 59 8.83 21.93 27.27
C ASP A 59 8.09 22.63 28.42
N GLU A 60 6.99 22.06 28.92
CA GLU A 60 6.19 22.64 30.01
C GLU A 60 6.86 22.51 31.39
N ILE A 61 7.39 21.32 31.72
CA ILE A 61 7.84 20.99 33.08
C ILE A 61 9.20 20.28 33.16
N GLY A 62 9.85 20.00 32.03
CA GLY A 62 11.19 19.39 31.96
C GLY A 62 11.23 17.86 32.06
N TYR A 63 10.09 17.19 32.29
CA TYR A 63 9.98 15.74 32.42
C TYR A 63 8.57 15.23 32.11
N TYR A 64 8.42 13.92 31.96
CA TYR A 64 7.12 13.25 31.79
C TYR A 64 7.05 11.95 32.59
N SER A 65 5.85 11.54 32.96
CA SER A 65 5.59 10.25 33.59
C SER A 65 5.65 9.14 32.56
N SER A 66 6.22 7.99 32.94
CA SER A 66 6.12 6.78 32.13
C SER A 66 4.67 6.28 31.99
N HIS A 67 3.78 6.60 32.94
CA HIS A 67 2.37 6.23 32.86
C HIS A 67 1.64 7.10 31.83
N VAL A 68 1.20 6.46 30.73
CA VAL A 68 0.36 7.07 29.70
C VAL A 68 -1.10 7.02 30.12
N ASN A 69 -1.73 8.18 30.18
CA ASN A 69 -3.14 8.27 30.54
C ASN A 69 -4.01 8.18 29.28
N HIS A 70 -5.10 7.43 29.36
CA HIS A 70 -6.07 7.27 28.28
C HIS A 70 -7.51 7.61 28.73
N SER A 71 -7.63 8.29 29.87
CA SER A 71 -8.86 8.81 30.45
C SER A 71 -8.81 10.34 30.52
N ASN A 72 -9.96 11.01 30.65
CA ASN A 72 -10.04 12.48 30.59
C ASN A 72 -9.37 13.22 31.77
N LYS A 73 -8.76 12.53 32.75
CA LYS A 73 -8.11 13.15 33.92
C LYS A 73 -6.62 12.80 33.95
N CYS A 74 -5.76 13.69 33.43
CA CYS A 74 -4.30 13.54 33.50
C CYS A 74 -3.69 14.27 34.70
N LYS A 75 -2.76 13.61 35.39
CA LYS A 75 -1.79 14.32 36.25
C LYS A 75 -0.92 15.23 35.37
N LYS A 76 -0.36 16.29 35.95
CA LYS A 76 0.43 17.31 35.22
C LYS A 76 1.55 16.69 34.35
N SER A 77 2.24 15.68 34.88
CA SER A 77 3.35 15.00 34.20
C SER A 77 2.93 13.88 33.25
N GLN A 78 1.65 13.49 33.21
CA GLN A 78 1.18 12.44 32.32
C GLN A 78 0.85 12.99 30.94
N ILE A 79 1.13 12.20 29.91
CA ILE A 79 0.63 12.44 28.56
C ILE A 79 -0.74 11.76 28.38
N PHE A 80 -1.63 12.41 27.63
CA PHE A 80 -2.91 11.83 27.22
C PHE A 80 -2.81 11.25 25.81
N ILE A 81 -3.12 9.96 25.67
CA ILE A 81 -3.20 9.26 24.38
C ILE A 81 -4.43 8.37 24.39
N ARG A 82 -5.19 8.35 23.29
CA ARG A 82 -6.38 7.50 23.17
C ARG A 82 -6.01 6.02 23.24
N VAL A 83 -6.89 5.19 23.81
CA VAL A 83 -6.67 3.74 23.98
C VAL A 83 -6.28 3.05 22.67
N GLU A 84 -6.90 3.42 21.56
CA GLU A 84 -6.62 2.80 20.26
C GLU A 84 -5.16 3.05 19.85
N TYR A 85 -4.66 4.27 20.06
CA TYR A 85 -3.26 4.60 19.80
C TYR A 85 -2.31 3.99 20.81
N CYS A 86 -2.70 3.86 22.09
CA CYS A 86 -1.89 3.13 23.07
C CYS A 86 -1.66 1.68 22.64
N LYS A 87 -2.70 0.99 22.16
CA LYS A 87 -2.59 -0.38 21.63
C LYS A 87 -1.69 -0.45 20.40
N THR A 88 -1.80 0.53 19.49
CA THR A 88 -0.91 0.63 18.33
C THR A 88 0.54 0.82 18.78
N LEU A 89 0.82 1.75 19.69
CA LEU A 89 2.17 2.00 20.20
C LEU A 89 2.74 0.79 20.96
N GLU A 90 1.91 0.04 21.68
CA GLU A 90 2.31 -1.24 22.29
C GLU A 90 2.70 -2.28 21.21
N SER A 91 1.91 -2.43 20.15
CA SER A 91 2.22 -3.36 19.05
C SER A 91 3.52 -3.00 18.32
N LEU A 92 3.90 -1.72 18.34
CA LEU A 92 5.15 -1.18 17.81
C LEU A 92 6.30 -1.22 18.83
N ASN A 93 6.10 -1.91 19.96
CA ASN A 93 7.10 -2.08 21.01
C ASN A 93 7.52 -0.76 21.69
N LEU A 94 6.62 0.24 21.73
CA LEU A 94 6.86 1.54 22.36
C LEU A 94 6.26 1.65 23.76
N LEU A 95 5.13 0.99 23.98
CA LEU A 95 4.48 0.89 25.29
C LEU A 95 4.48 -0.57 25.77
N LYS A 96 4.27 -0.73 27.08
CA LYS A 96 3.86 -1.98 27.71
C LYS A 96 2.51 -1.74 28.40
N SER A 97 1.61 -2.71 28.32
CA SER A 97 0.36 -2.71 29.08
C SER A 97 0.34 -3.84 30.11
N GLY A 98 -0.50 -3.68 31.11
CA GLY A 98 -0.69 -4.67 32.17
C GLY A 98 -1.76 -4.23 33.16
N TYR A 99 -2.07 -5.12 34.08
CA TYR A 99 -2.91 -4.82 35.24
C TYR A 99 -2.03 -4.34 36.38
N TYR A 100 -2.42 -3.26 37.05
CA TYR A 100 -1.60 -2.63 38.08
C TYR A 100 -2.42 -2.30 39.32
N ARG A 101 -1.79 -2.44 40.47
CA ARG A 101 -2.30 -1.98 41.77
C ARG A 101 -1.35 -0.96 42.37
N ASP A 102 -1.91 0.10 42.94
CA ASP A 102 -1.13 1.10 43.65
C ASP A 102 -0.96 0.71 45.12
N PHE A 103 0.28 0.57 45.57
CA PHE A 103 0.63 0.37 46.98
C PHE A 103 1.16 1.67 47.59
N GLU A 104 0.89 1.91 48.88
CA GLU A 104 1.57 2.99 49.61
C GLU A 104 3.02 2.56 49.89
N ASP A 105 3.95 3.42 49.51
CA ASP A 105 5.39 3.29 49.74
C ASP A 105 5.92 4.60 50.34
N GLU A 106 7.10 4.59 50.93
CA GLU A 106 7.68 5.71 51.67
C GLU A 106 9.14 5.94 51.24
N ASP A 107 9.48 7.19 50.88
CA ASP A 107 10.85 7.53 50.48
C ASP A 107 11.81 7.65 51.68
N GLU A 108 13.11 7.83 51.43
CA GLU A 108 14.15 7.97 52.46
C GLU A 108 13.93 9.15 53.44
N TYR A 109 13.03 10.07 53.11
CA TYR A 109 12.67 11.24 53.92
C TYR A 109 11.31 11.09 54.61
N GLY A 110 10.70 9.91 54.54
CA GLY A 110 9.41 9.62 55.17
C GLY A 110 8.19 10.10 54.38
N ARG A 111 8.35 10.44 53.09
CA ARG A 111 7.24 10.93 52.26
C ARG A 111 6.53 9.76 51.61
N LYS A 112 5.24 9.64 51.89
CA LYS A 112 4.38 8.63 51.29
C LYS A 112 4.10 8.91 49.81
N PHE A 113 4.23 7.90 48.97
CA PHE A 113 3.84 7.93 47.58
C PHE A 113 3.13 6.63 47.17
N LYS A 114 2.49 6.65 46.00
CA LYS A 114 1.86 5.45 45.43
C LYS A 114 2.82 4.81 44.43
N ARG A 115 3.21 3.58 44.69
CA ARG A 115 4.00 2.76 43.77
C ARG A 115 3.09 1.82 43.00
N PRO A 116 3.01 1.93 41.66
CA PRO A 116 2.29 0.96 40.86
C PRO A 116 3.10 -0.34 40.75
N GLU A 117 2.48 -1.47 41.05
CA GLU A 117 3.05 -2.80 40.81
C GLU A 117 2.18 -3.58 39.84
N GLU A 118 2.82 -4.27 38.89
CA GLU A 118 2.14 -5.11 37.90
C GLU A 118 1.60 -6.38 38.56
N THR A 119 0.35 -6.71 38.27
CA THR A 119 -0.35 -7.86 38.82
C THR A 119 -0.87 -8.76 37.71
N ARG A 120 -1.29 -9.98 38.07
CA ARG A 120 -1.90 -10.94 37.13
C ARG A 120 -3.43 -10.93 37.17
N PHE A 121 -4.03 -10.00 37.92
CA PHE A 121 -5.44 -10.01 38.22
C PHE A 121 -6.19 -9.04 37.30
N ASP A 122 -7.13 -9.55 36.51
CA ASP A 122 -7.86 -8.79 35.49
C ASP A 122 -8.88 -7.78 36.04
N PHE A 123 -9.14 -7.83 37.34
CA PHE A 123 -9.96 -6.86 38.07
C PHE A 123 -9.15 -5.66 38.61
N ASP A 124 -7.82 -5.66 38.49
CA ASP A 124 -6.98 -4.49 38.80
C ASP A 124 -7.01 -3.47 37.65
N ASP A 125 -6.37 -2.31 37.82
CA ASP A 125 -6.43 -1.25 36.82
C ASP A 125 -5.56 -1.60 35.60
N TYR A 126 -6.17 -1.71 34.43
CA TYR A 126 -5.43 -1.86 33.18
C TYR A 126 -4.79 -0.53 32.75
N ARG A 127 -3.46 -0.50 32.59
CA ARG A 127 -2.69 0.73 32.34
C ARG A 127 -1.62 0.53 31.27
N PHE A 128 -1.17 1.64 30.68
CA PHE A 128 -0.08 1.68 29.72
C PHE A 128 1.11 2.46 30.26
N TYR A 129 2.31 1.94 30.04
CA TYR A 129 3.57 2.56 30.42
C TYR A 129 4.52 2.65 29.22
N ILE A 130 5.23 3.78 29.13
CA ILE A 130 6.35 3.96 28.20
C ILE A 130 7.45 2.97 28.59
N LYS A 131 7.98 2.27 27.58
CA LYS A 131 9.08 1.35 27.77
C LYS A 131 10.36 2.09 28.17
N ASP A 132 11.04 1.57 29.18
CA ASP A 132 12.17 2.24 29.81
C ASP A 132 13.34 2.41 28.82
N GLU A 133 13.46 1.49 27.87
CA GLU A 133 14.47 1.49 26.81
C GLU A 133 14.39 2.72 25.90
N ILE A 134 13.23 3.39 25.81
CA ILE A 134 13.03 4.56 24.95
C ILE A 134 13.39 5.85 25.70
N ASN A 135 13.43 5.80 27.04
CA ASN A 135 13.79 6.96 27.84
C ASN A 135 15.30 7.22 27.74
N SER A 136 15.65 8.48 27.49
CA SER A 136 17.04 8.96 27.55
C SER A 136 17.14 10.25 28.35
N TYR A 137 18.36 10.67 28.68
CA TYR A 137 18.61 11.91 29.41
C TYR A 137 19.64 12.75 28.67
N LYS A 138 19.36 14.05 28.49
CA LYS A 138 20.29 15.00 27.90
C LYS A 138 20.30 16.31 28.69
N ASN A 139 21.48 16.73 29.14
CA ASN A 139 21.66 17.96 29.94
C ASN A 139 20.75 18.03 31.17
N GLY A 140 20.47 16.89 31.81
CA GLY A 140 19.59 16.81 32.99
C GLY A 140 18.08 16.77 32.69
N TYR A 141 17.67 16.90 31.42
CA TYR A 141 16.28 16.78 31.00
C TYR A 141 15.99 15.40 30.44
N GLN A 142 14.79 14.89 30.72
CA GLN A 142 14.31 13.66 30.13
C GLN A 142 14.05 13.87 28.64
N LYS A 143 14.40 12.89 27.82
CA LYS A 143 14.13 12.85 26.38
C LYS A 143 13.67 11.43 25.98
N ILE A 144 13.13 11.29 24.79
CA ILE A 144 12.98 10.00 24.10
C ILE A 144 14.15 9.77 23.15
N ASP A 145 14.60 8.52 23.06
CA ASP A 145 15.54 8.07 22.04
C ASP A 145 14.80 7.80 20.72
N GLU A 146 14.90 8.78 19.82
CA GLU A 146 14.31 8.74 18.49
C GLU A 146 14.89 7.59 17.63
N ASN A 147 16.14 7.17 17.85
CA ASN A 147 16.74 6.07 17.09
C ASN A 147 16.07 4.74 17.45
N ILE A 148 15.82 4.49 18.74
CA ILE A 148 15.14 3.28 19.21
C ILE A 148 13.72 3.21 18.67
N ILE A 149 13.02 4.35 18.61
CA ILE A 149 11.70 4.43 17.97
C ILE A 149 11.82 4.02 16.50
N LEU A 150 12.70 4.66 15.73
CA LEU A 150 12.86 4.38 14.31
C LEU A 150 13.25 2.91 14.03
N GLU A 151 14.15 2.34 14.83
CA GLU A 151 14.54 0.93 14.74
C GLU A 151 13.36 -0.02 15.00
N ASN A 152 12.56 0.23 16.04
CA ASN A 152 11.40 -0.59 16.36
C ASN A 152 10.34 -0.55 15.24
N LEU A 153 10.16 0.64 14.65
CA LEU A 153 9.27 0.81 13.50
C LEU A 153 9.78 0.01 12.30
N GLN A 154 11.08 0.13 11.97
CA GLN A 154 11.67 -0.56 10.83
C GLN A 154 11.58 -2.08 10.99
N LYS A 155 11.93 -2.60 12.18
CA LYS A 155 11.78 -4.03 12.52
C LYS A 155 10.34 -4.50 12.37
N SER A 156 9.37 -3.69 12.77
CA SER A 156 7.94 -4.03 12.65
C SER A 156 7.49 -4.11 11.19
N LEU A 157 7.92 -3.15 10.36
CA LEU A 157 7.65 -3.15 8.92
C LEU A 157 8.30 -4.34 8.21
N ASP A 158 9.58 -4.62 8.50
CA ASP A 158 10.30 -5.73 7.89
C ASP A 158 9.70 -7.09 8.26
N LYS A 159 9.33 -7.26 9.55
CA LYS A 159 8.60 -8.45 10.01
C LYS A 159 7.28 -8.61 9.30
N PHE A 160 6.54 -7.52 9.12
CA PHE A 160 5.28 -7.55 8.38
C PHE A 160 5.48 -7.95 6.92
N ILE A 161 6.42 -7.32 6.21
CA ILE A 161 6.75 -7.66 4.81
C ILE A 161 7.14 -9.14 4.69
N SER A 162 7.92 -9.66 5.64
CA SER A 162 8.30 -11.08 5.68
C SER A 162 7.08 -12.00 5.82
N ILE A 163 6.19 -11.73 6.77
CA ILE A 163 4.95 -12.50 6.95
C ILE A 163 4.05 -12.40 5.71
N PHE A 164 3.94 -11.21 5.12
CA PHE A 164 3.16 -10.98 3.92
C PHE A 164 3.72 -11.74 2.72
N ASN A 165 5.04 -11.75 2.54
CA ASN A 165 5.73 -12.57 1.53
C ASN A 165 5.43 -14.06 1.74
N ILE A 166 5.52 -14.57 2.97
CA ILE A 166 5.17 -15.97 3.29
C ILE A 166 3.72 -16.28 2.91
N TYR A 167 2.78 -15.39 3.26
CA TYR A 167 1.38 -15.56 2.87
C TYR A 167 1.20 -15.60 1.35
N LEU A 168 1.84 -14.67 0.63
CA LEU A 168 1.78 -14.64 -0.83
C LEU A 168 2.38 -15.92 -1.43
N THR A 169 3.56 -16.35 -0.99
CA THR A 169 4.25 -17.54 -1.54
C THR A 169 3.57 -18.86 -1.16
N SER A 170 3.09 -18.97 0.08
CA SER A 170 2.59 -20.25 0.62
C SER A 170 1.11 -20.46 0.36
N VAL A 171 0.35 -19.38 0.20
CA VAL A 171 -1.10 -19.44 -0.01
C VAL A 171 -1.44 -19.00 -1.42
N ILE A 172 -1.15 -17.74 -1.78
CA ILE A 172 -1.65 -17.14 -3.02
C ILE A 172 -0.97 -17.75 -4.25
N ASP A 173 0.34 -17.90 -4.23
CA ASP A 173 1.11 -18.45 -5.36
C ASP A 173 0.91 -19.97 -5.53
N LYS A 174 0.27 -20.64 -4.56
CA LYS A 174 -0.15 -22.04 -4.66
C LYS A 174 -1.58 -22.21 -5.18
N LEU A 175 -2.30 -21.11 -5.41
CA LEU A 175 -3.61 -21.16 -6.04
C LEU A 175 -3.43 -21.45 -7.53
N ASP A 176 -4.15 -22.46 -7.98
CA ASP A 176 -4.29 -22.83 -9.39
C ASP A 176 -5.77 -22.79 -9.78
N SER A 177 -6.01 -22.47 -11.06
CA SER A 177 -7.36 -22.44 -11.59
C SER A 177 -7.99 -23.84 -11.54
N LYS A 178 -9.26 -23.91 -11.17
CA LYS A 178 -10.01 -25.17 -11.21
C LYS A 178 -10.42 -25.59 -12.63
N VAL A 179 -10.49 -24.61 -13.54
CA VAL A 179 -10.87 -24.80 -14.93
C VAL A 179 -9.88 -24.06 -15.82
N ASP A 180 -9.56 -24.65 -16.95
CA ASP A 180 -8.86 -23.91 -17.99
C ASP A 180 -9.80 -22.83 -18.53
N PHE A 181 -9.25 -21.67 -18.82
CA PHE A 181 -10.00 -20.58 -19.43
C PHE A 181 -9.13 -19.92 -20.50
N LYS A 182 -9.79 -19.31 -21.47
CA LYS A 182 -9.16 -18.48 -22.49
C LYS A 182 -9.86 -17.14 -22.51
N ILE A 183 -9.08 -16.08 -22.67
CA ILE A 183 -9.66 -14.81 -23.08
C ILE A 183 -10.01 -14.98 -24.55
N ASN A 184 -11.30 -14.91 -24.88
CA ASN A 184 -11.77 -15.18 -26.23
C ASN A 184 -11.19 -14.15 -27.20
N GLY A 185 -10.33 -14.62 -28.12
CA GLY A 185 -10.07 -14.08 -29.47
C GLY A 185 -9.86 -12.57 -29.64
N ASP A 186 -9.65 -11.83 -28.55
CA ASP A 186 -9.55 -10.39 -28.63
C ASP A 186 -8.10 -10.01 -28.91
N ASP A 187 -7.78 -9.89 -30.20
CA ASP A 187 -6.48 -9.40 -30.67
C ASP A 187 -6.10 -8.04 -30.03
N ARG A 188 -7.07 -7.30 -29.46
CA ARG A 188 -6.81 -6.08 -28.68
C ARG A 188 -6.02 -6.33 -27.38
N ILE A 189 -5.93 -7.56 -26.88
CA ILE A 189 -5.30 -7.88 -25.58
C ILE A 189 -4.15 -8.86 -25.77
N ASN A 190 -3.22 -8.50 -26.65
CA ASN A 190 -1.97 -9.22 -26.84
C ASN A 190 -0.76 -8.33 -26.48
N PRO A 191 -0.48 -8.15 -25.17
CA PRO A 191 0.56 -7.24 -24.71
C PRO A 191 1.96 -7.73 -25.05
N ASN A 192 2.75 -6.86 -25.68
CA ASN A 192 4.19 -7.10 -25.86
C ASN A 192 4.98 -6.89 -24.55
N HIS A 193 4.42 -6.15 -23.57
CA HIS A 193 5.06 -5.86 -22.29
C HIS A 193 4.02 -5.61 -21.19
N ILE A 194 4.35 -5.90 -19.94
CA ILE A 194 3.42 -5.79 -18.81
C ILE A 194 4.04 -5.02 -17.66
N TYR A 195 3.26 -4.11 -17.10
CA TYR A 195 3.55 -3.43 -15.84
C TYR A 195 2.58 -3.93 -14.77
N SER A 196 3.08 -4.82 -13.92
CA SER A 196 2.29 -5.45 -12.86
C SER A 196 2.35 -4.63 -11.57
N PHE A 197 1.18 -4.27 -11.06
CA PHE A 197 1.00 -3.73 -9.71
C PHE A 197 0.84 -4.84 -8.66
N ASN A 198 0.63 -6.08 -9.11
CA ASN A 198 0.52 -7.25 -8.26
C ASN A 198 1.90 -7.74 -7.82
N TYR A 199 2.00 -8.21 -6.58
CA TYR A 199 3.21 -8.84 -6.03
C TYR A 199 3.45 -10.28 -6.53
N THR A 200 2.43 -10.92 -7.12
CA THR A 200 2.45 -12.34 -7.52
C THR A 200 2.65 -12.52 -9.02
N ASN A 201 3.26 -13.64 -9.41
CA ASN A 201 3.42 -14.04 -10.81
C ASN A 201 2.15 -14.66 -11.43
N SER A 202 0.97 -14.40 -10.85
CA SER A 202 -0.31 -15.02 -11.27
C SER A 202 -0.54 -14.88 -12.77
N PHE A 203 -0.22 -13.72 -13.36
CA PHE A 203 -0.34 -13.49 -14.79
C PHE A 203 0.61 -14.38 -15.62
N LEU A 204 1.87 -14.49 -15.21
CA LEU A 204 2.89 -15.29 -15.90
C LEU A 204 2.57 -16.79 -15.89
N LYS A 205 1.77 -17.28 -14.94
CA LYS A 205 1.29 -18.66 -14.95
C LYS A 205 0.44 -18.98 -16.19
N PHE A 206 -0.34 -18.00 -16.65
CA PHE A 206 -1.23 -18.13 -17.81
C PHE A 206 -0.59 -17.62 -19.12
N TYR A 207 0.33 -16.66 -19.03
CA TYR A 207 0.93 -15.98 -20.19
C TYR A 207 2.47 -16.01 -20.12
N LYS A 208 3.04 -17.21 -20.30
CA LYS A 208 4.42 -17.58 -19.94
C LYS A 208 5.56 -16.85 -20.68
N LEU A 209 5.29 -15.99 -21.66
CA LEU A 209 6.32 -15.46 -22.58
C LEU A 209 6.35 -13.94 -22.72
N ILE A 210 5.62 -13.21 -21.86
CA ILE A 210 5.52 -11.74 -21.95
C ILE A 210 6.43 -11.09 -20.91
N GLN A 211 7.28 -10.17 -21.35
CA GLN A 211 8.15 -9.41 -20.46
C GLN A 211 7.30 -8.62 -19.45
N THR A 212 7.62 -8.76 -18.16
CA THR A 212 6.80 -8.21 -17.07
C THR A 212 7.68 -7.52 -16.03
N ASP A 213 7.39 -6.24 -15.79
CA ASP A 213 7.99 -5.44 -14.72
C ASP A 213 7.04 -5.33 -13.53
N PHE A 214 7.57 -5.56 -12.33
CA PHE A 214 6.81 -5.52 -11.07
C PHE A 214 7.03 -4.18 -10.36
N LEU A 215 6.06 -3.28 -10.49
CA LEU A 215 6.21 -1.88 -10.06
C LEU A 215 6.28 -1.73 -8.53
N HIS A 216 5.56 -2.57 -7.79
CA HIS A 216 5.61 -2.62 -6.31
C HIS A 216 6.52 -3.74 -5.79
N GLY A 217 7.40 -4.27 -6.63
CA GLY A 217 8.21 -5.44 -6.31
C GLY A 217 7.43 -6.75 -6.35
N ARG A 218 8.16 -7.84 -6.14
CA ARG A 218 7.69 -9.22 -6.29
C ARG A 218 7.95 -10.06 -5.03
N LEU A 219 7.10 -11.06 -4.85
CA LEU A 219 7.30 -12.12 -3.85
C LEU A 219 8.50 -13.01 -4.22
N GLY A 220 9.03 -13.74 -3.23
CA GLY A 220 10.08 -14.74 -3.41
C GLY A 220 11.12 -14.77 -2.29
N GLU A 221 12.19 -15.55 -2.48
CA GLU A 221 13.32 -15.60 -1.53
C GLU A 221 14.03 -14.24 -1.44
N ASN A 222 14.31 -13.62 -2.59
CA ASN A 222 14.82 -12.25 -2.70
C ASN A 222 13.67 -11.27 -2.96
N GLN A 223 12.70 -11.22 -2.04
CA GLN A 223 11.56 -10.31 -2.18
C GLN A 223 12.01 -8.84 -2.14
N ASN A 224 11.35 -8.01 -2.93
CA ASN A 224 11.55 -6.56 -2.95
C ASN A 224 10.22 -5.79 -2.84
N ILE A 225 9.25 -6.35 -2.10
CA ILE A 225 7.88 -5.83 -1.95
C ILE A 225 7.86 -4.41 -1.37
N VAL A 226 7.10 -3.51 -1.99
CA VAL A 226 6.86 -2.12 -1.55
C VAL A 226 5.45 -1.99 -0.97
N LEU A 227 5.33 -1.51 0.28
CA LEU A 227 4.07 -1.39 1.04
C LEU A 227 3.92 -0.06 1.79
N GLY A 228 4.83 0.89 1.56
CA GLY A 228 4.86 2.17 2.26
C GLY A 228 3.65 3.09 1.98
N VAL A 229 3.64 4.21 2.69
CA VAL A 229 2.72 5.34 2.48
C VAL A 229 3.19 6.20 1.29
N SER A 230 2.31 6.99 0.69
CA SER A 230 2.71 7.86 -0.42
C SER A 230 3.69 8.94 0.04
N ASP A 231 3.40 9.59 1.17
CA ASP A 231 4.24 10.62 1.76
C ASP A 231 4.06 10.68 3.29
N ILE A 232 4.96 11.39 3.97
CA ILE A 232 4.90 11.67 5.41
C ILE A 232 4.27 13.04 5.62
N GLU A 233 3.06 13.07 6.16
CA GLU A 233 2.35 14.33 6.42
C GLU A 233 2.82 15.03 7.71
N ASN A 234 3.09 14.26 8.77
CA ASN A 234 3.33 14.80 10.11
C ASN A 234 4.78 15.28 10.30
N GLU A 235 4.97 16.53 10.74
CA GLU A 235 6.29 17.13 10.97
C GLU A 235 7.17 16.36 11.97
N SER A 236 6.58 15.79 13.01
CA SER A 236 7.33 14.98 13.97
C SER A 236 7.83 13.66 13.40
N ILE A 237 7.12 13.09 12.42
CA ILE A 237 7.58 11.91 11.68
C ILE A 237 8.66 12.28 10.65
N LYS A 238 8.56 13.47 10.02
CA LYS A 238 9.63 14.01 9.17
C LYS A 238 10.92 14.26 9.97
N ARG A 239 10.79 14.84 11.17
CA ARG A 239 11.92 15.08 12.10
C ARG A 239 12.60 13.77 12.52
N LEU A 240 11.81 12.72 12.75
CA LEU A 240 12.30 11.35 12.99
C LEU A 240 13.03 10.75 11.78
N LYS A 241 12.96 11.38 10.61
CA LYS A 241 13.50 10.88 9.33
C LYS A 241 12.98 9.50 8.96
N ALA A 242 11.71 9.22 9.27
CA ALA A 242 11.06 7.95 8.97
C ALA A 242 10.72 7.79 7.47
N TYR A 243 11.56 8.29 6.56
CA TYR A 243 11.34 8.23 5.11
C TYR A 243 11.33 6.78 4.59
N GLY A 244 11.92 5.82 5.30
CA GLY A 244 11.83 4.38 5.00
C GLY A 244 10.40 3.81 4.94
N PHE A 245 9.42 4.56 5.44
CA PHE A 245 8.00 4.20 5.38
C PHE A 245 7.31 4.72 4.11
N THR A 246 7.96 5.57 3.30
CA THR A 246 7.39 6.00 2.02
C THR A 246 7.64 4.96 0.93
N LYS A 247 6.70 4.82 0.00
CA LYS A 247 6.90 3.97 -1.19
C LYS A 247 8.12 4.41 -1.98
N TYR A 248 8.30 5.72 -2.14
CA TYR A 248 9.43 6.30 -2.88
C TYR A 248 10.78 5.84 -2.31
N HIS A 249 10.99 5.98 -1.00
CA HIS A 249 12.24 5.52 -0.37
C HIS A 249 12.41 4.00 -0.48
N GLN A 250 11.35 3.23 -0.25
CA GLN A 250 11.41 1.77 -0.38
C GLN A 250 11.78 1.34 -1.79
N LYS A 251 11.23 2.00 -2.82
CA LYS A 251 11.54 1.71 -4.21
C LYS A 251 13.02 1.94 -4.53
N LEU A 252 13.56 3.08 -4.11
CA LEU A 252 14.99 3.40 -4.28
C LEU A 252 15.88 2.39 -3.54
N PHE A 253 15.54 2.09 -2.29
CA PHE A 253 16.33 1.18 -1.47
C PHE A 253 16.30 -0.27 -1.97
N LYS A 254 15.18 -0.69 -2.57
CA LYS A 254 14.96 -2.06 -3.06
C LYS A 254 15.18 -2.22 -4.56
N GLU A 255 15.61 -1.16 -5.23
CA GLU A 255 15.85 -1.12 -6.69
C GLU A 255 14.64 -1.61 -7.50
N THR A 256 13.42 -1.32 -7.01
CA THR A 256 12.19 -1.51 -7.77
C THR A 256 11.84 -0.22 -8.48
N ASP A 257 11.12 -0.28 -9.61
CA ASP A 257 10.49 0.87 -10.28
C ASP A 257 11.39 1.79 -11.14
N TYR A 258 12.73 1.65 -11.10
CA TYR A 258 13.63 2.62 -11.73
C TYR A 258 13.53 2.74 -13.26
N LEU A 259 12.82 1.82 -13.94
CA LEU A 259 12.63 1.79 -15.40
C LEU A 259 11.23 2.24 -15.86
N PHE A 260 10.32 2.59 -14.95
CA PHE A 260 8.97 2.96 -15.38
C PHE A 260 8.98 4.27 -16.18
N LEU A 261 8.64 4.18 -17.47
CA LEU A 261 8.64 5.30 -18.42
C LEU A 261 9.99 6.04 -18.53
N ASP A 262 11.10 5.41 -18.14
CA ASP A 262 12.43 5.98 -18.33
C ASP A 262 12.80 6.00 -19.84
N GLU A 263 13.94 6.60 -20.18
CA GLU A 263 14.39 6.70 -21.58
C GLU A 263 14.64 5.35 -22.25
N THR A 264 14.79 4.27 -21.47
CA THR A 264 15.08 2.91 -21.93
C THR A 264 13.85 2.00 -21.90
N SER A 265 12.73 2.48 -21.38
CA SER A 265 11.53 1.69 -21.20
C SER A 265 10.94 1.26 -22.54
N PRO A 266 10.27 0.10 -22.59
CA PRO A 266 9.58 -0.38 -23.80
C PRO A 266 8.65 0.67 -24.42
N ILE A 267 7.92 1.42 -23.58
CA ILE A 267 7.01 2.49 -24.02
C ILE A 267 7.79 3.62 -24.71
N THR A 268 8.82 4.17 -24.07
CA THR A 268 9.57 5.31 -24.64
C THR A 268 10.37 4.91 -25.88
N ASN A 269 10.95 3.71 -25.89
CA ASN A 269 11.63 3.16 -27.07
C ASN A 269 10.68 3.00 -28.26
N LYS A 270 9.46 2.49 -28.05
CA LYS A 270 8.49 2.40 -29.15
C LYS A 270 8.06 3.77 -29.66
N ILE A 271 7.82 4.72 -28.78
CA ILE A 271 7.51 6.11 -29.16
C ILE A 271 8.65 6.71 -30.00
N LYS A 272 9.90 6.53 -29.56
CA LYS A 272 11.11 6.99 -30.29
C LYS A 272 11.21 6.33 -31.68
N ASN A 273 11.08 5.01 -31.75
CA ASN A 273 11.20 4.25 -32.98
C ASN A 273 10.10 4.59 -34.00
N SER A 274 8.85 4.72 -33.54
CA SER A 274 7.71 5.06 -34.41
C SER A 274 7.90 6.42 -35.08
N ARG A 275 8.43 7.41 -34.34
CA ARG A 275 8.78 8.73 -34.90
C ARG A 275 9.93 8.66 -35.90
N ASN A 276 10.99 7.90 -35.60
CA ASN A 276 12.15 7.80 -36.47
C ASN A 276 11.84 7.10 -37.80
N LEU A 277 10.92 6.14 -37.80
CA LEU A 277 10.55 5.35 -38.97
C LEU A 277 9.43 5.99 -39.82
N MET A 278 8.90 7.17 -39.43
CA MET A 278 7.69 7.79 -40.02
C MET A 278 6.47 6.84 -40.06
N SER A 279 6.46 5.79 -39.25
CA SER A 279 5.31 4.91 -39.05
C SER A 279 4.46 5.51 -37.93
N TRP A 280 3.28 6.02 -38.28
CA TRP A 280 2.30 6.57 -37.33
C TRP A 280 1.55 5.46 -36.58
N GLU A 281 2.28 4.48 -36.06
CA GLU A 281 1.68 3.45 -35.22
C GLU A 281 1.47 4.01 -33.81
N ASP A 282 0.21 3.98 -33.37
CA ASP A 282 -0.13 4.35 -32.01
C ASP A 282 0.49 3.33 -31.01
N THR A 283 0.92 3.83 -29.86
CA THR A 283 1.30 3.03 -28.70
C THR A 283 0.09 2.90 -27.77
N ASN A 284 -0.40 1.68 -27.61
CA ASN A 284 -1.61 1.38 -26.86
C ASN A 284 -1.29 1.00 -25.41
N ILE A 285 -1.88 1.70 -24.45
CA ILE A 285 -1.77 1.37 -23.03
C ILE A 285 -3.12 0.83 -22.57
N LEU A 286 -3.12 -0.41 -22.09
CA LEU A 286 -4.32 -1.13 -21.67
C LEU A 286 -4.40 -1.22 -20.16
N ILE A 287 -5.36 -0.54 -19.55
CA ILE A 287 -5.55 -0.60 -18.10
C ILE A 287 -6.62 -1.62 -17.77
N TRP A 288 -6.25 -2.73 -17.13
CA TRP A 288 -7.17 -3.83 -16.85
C TRP A 288 -7.23 -4.21 -15.36
N GLY A 289 -8.37 -3.91 -14.74
CA GLY A 289 -8.66 -4.30 -13.35
C GLY A 289 -7.90 -3.50 -12.27
N HIS A 290 -7.03 -2.57 -12.68
CA HIS A 290 -6.47 -1.53 -11.81
C HIS A 290 -7.56 -0.56 -11.32
N SER A 291 -7.52 -0.17 -10.03
CA SER A 291 -8.50 0.76 -9.45
C SER A 291 -8.28 2.23 -9.82
N LEU A 292 -7.12 2.54 -10.42
CA LEU A 292 -6.67 3.91 -10.69
C LEU A 292 -6.69 4.78 -9.44
N ASP A 293 -6.30 4.21 -8.29
CA ASP A 293 -6.40 4.89 -7.01
C ASP A 293 -5.25 5.88 -6.79
N SER A 294 -5.49 6.86 -5.92
CA SER A 294 -4.50 7.83 -5.45
C SER A 294 -3.20 7.20 -4.91
N SER A 295 -3.25 5.95 -4.42
CA SER A 295 -2.06 5.20 -4.01
C SER A 295 -1.01 4.98 -5.10
N ASP A 296 -1.42 5.10 -6.36
CA ASP A 296 -0.62 4.88 -7.57
C ASP A 296 -0.60 6.14 -8.46
N ARG A 297 -0.91 7.30 -7.87
CA ARG A 297 -1.00 8.62 -8.53
C ARG A 297 0.21 8.90 -9.42
N GLU A 298 1.42 8.65 -8.96
CA GLU A 298 2.66 8.92 -9.70
C GLU A 298 2.69 8.19 -11.06
N TYR A 299 2.31 6.92 -11.09
CA TYR A 299 2.24 6.12 -12.31
C TYR A 299 1.18 6.63 -13.27
N ILE A 300 0.00 6.91 -12.73
CA ILE A 300 -1.15 7.39 -13.50
C ILE A 300 -0.80 8.75 -14.11
N THR A 301 -0.29 9.68 -13.32
CA THR A 301 0.15 11.00 -13.79
C THR A 301 1.24 10.88 -14.85
N ALA A 302 2.22 9.99 -14.68
CA ALA A 302 3.29 9.82 -15.66
C ALA A 302 2.78 9.29 -17.01
N ILE A 303 1.86 8.32 -17.02
CA ILE A 303 1.23 7.80 -18.25
C ILE A 303 0.43 8.89 -18.96
N PHE A 304 -0.43 9.60 -18.22
CA PHE A 304 -1.28 10.65 -18.78
C PHE A 304 -0.50 11.94 -19.09
N GLY A 305 0.75 12.04 -18.61
CA GLY A 305 1.71 13.08 -18.97
C GLY A 305 2.31 12.91 -20.37
N LEU A 306 2.25 11.72 -20.96
CA LEU A 306 2.86 11.43 -22.26
C LEU A 306 2.32 12.32 -23.39
N ASN A 307 1.01 12.59 -23.42
CA ASN A 307 0.37 13.49 -24.40
C ASN A 307 0.14 14.93 -23.85
N ALA A 308 0.81 15.33 -22.76
CA ALA A 308 0.52 16.60 -22.09
C ALA A 308 0.77 17.82 -23.00
N GLU A 309 1.92 17.90 -23.64
CA GLU A 309 2.28 19.02 -24.52
C GLU A 309 1.71 18.87 -25.93
N LYS A 310 1.78 17.67 -26.50
CA LYS A 310 1.32 17.35 -27.86
C LYS A 310 0.93 15.89 -27.97
N ASP A 311 0.18 15.54 -29.01
CA ASP A 311 -0.08 14.14 -29.32
C ASP A 311 1.23 13.44 -29.73
N ILE A 312 1.63 12.43 -28.98
CA ILE A 312 2.81 11.63 -29.27
C ILE A 312 2.47 10.23 -29.76
N GLY A 313 1.22 9.98 -30.13
CA GLY A 313 0.73 8.69 -30.59
C GLY A 313 0.42 7.72 -29.45
N VAL A 314 0.20 8.20 -28.22
CA VAL A 314 -0.18 7.32 -27.10
C VAL A 314 -1.70 7.28 -26.98
N ARG A 315 -2.27 6.07 -26.84
CA ARG A 315 -3.71 5.83 -26.63
C ARG A 315 -3.89 4.95 -25.40
N ILE A 316 -4.91 5.25 -24.60
CA ILE A 316 -5.22 4.52 -23.37
C ILE A 316 -6.62 3.93 -23.49
N VAL A 317 -6.73 2.63 -23.21
CA VAL A 317 -8.00 1.92 -23.07
C VAL A 317 -8.10 1.41 -21.64
N ILE A 318 -9.15 1.82 -20.92
CA ILE A 318 -9.44 1.36 -19.57
C ILE A 318 -10.60 0.36 -19.63
N PHE A 319 -10.34 -0.87 -19.19
CA PHE A 319 -11.33 -1.93 -19.13
C PHE A 319 -12.16 -1.87 -17.84
N TYR A 320 -13.48 -2.04 -17.95
CA TYR A 320 -14.40 -2.07 -16.82
C TYR A 320 -15.36 -3.27 -16.90
N PHE A 321 -15.74 -3.80 -15.73
CA PHE A 321 -16.66 -4.95 -15.66
C PHE A 321 -18.15 -4.56 -15.70
N ASP A 322 -18.52 -3.48 -15.01
CA ASP A 322 -19.89 -2.98 -14.95
C ASP A 322 -19.91 -1.43 -14.92
N ASN A 323 -21.10 -0.85 -15.05
CA ASN A 323 -21.27 0.61 -15.08
C ASN A 323 -20.84 1.27 -13.76
N GLN A 324 -20.97 0.58 -12.62
CA GLN A 324 -20.54 1.11 -11.33
C GLN A 324 -19.01 1.19 -11.26
N ALA A 325 -18.31 0.16 -11.71
CA ALA A 325 -16.86 0.13 -11.81
C ALA A 325 -16.36 1.22 -12.77
N LYS A 326 -17.01 1.41 -13.92
CA LYS A 326 -16.69 2.50 -14.85
C LYS A 326 -16.81 3.87 -14.17
N PHE A 327 -17.88 4.09 -13.42
CA PHE A 327 -18.10 5.32 -12.66
C PHE A 327 -17.00 5.55 -11.62
N SER A 328 -16.65 4.53 -10.83
CA SER A 328 -15.56 4.61 -9.86
C SER A 328 -14.20 4.92 -10.50
N LEU A 329 -13.86 4.24 -11.61
CA LEU A 329 -12.61 4.48 -12.34
C LEU A 329 -12.52 5.92 -12.85
N LEU A 330 -13.63 6.46 -13.39
CA LEU A 330 -13.69 7.84 -13.86
C LEU A 330 -13.53 8.85 -12.72
N ASN A 331 -14.17 8.62 -11.57
CA ASN A 331 -14.03 9.49 -10.40
C ASN A 331 -12.59 9.54 -9.89
N ASN A 332 -11.94 8.38 -9.79
CA ASN A 332 -10.55 8.33 -9.33
C ASN A 332 -9.62 9.03 -10.32
N LEU A 333 -9.85 8.86 -11.64
CA LEU A 333 -9.07 9.56 -12.66
C LEU A 333 -9.26 11.08 -12.58
N LEU A 334 -10.48 11.55 -12.33
CA LEU A 334 -10.79 12.97 -12.13
C LEU A 334 -10.14 13.54 -10.87
N ASP A 335 -10.06 12.78 -9.77
CA ASP A 335 -9.35 13.19 -8.55
C ASP A 335 -7.83 13.29 -8.76
N ILE A 336 -7.28 12.40 -9.60
CA ILE A 336 -5.84 12.33 -9.84
C ILE A 336 -5.37 13.40 -10.83
N LEU A 337 -6.01 13.48 -11.99
CA LEU A 337 -5.59 14.35 -13.11
C LEU A 337 -6.34 15.68 -13.15
N GLY A 338 -7.51 15.77 -12.51
CA GLY A 338 -8.39 16.92 -12.64
C GLY A 338 -9.23 16.90 -13.91
N LYS A 339 -10.29 17.71 -13.90
CA LYS A 339 -11.31 17.77 -14.96
C LYS A 339 -10.74 18.08 -16.34
N ASN A 340 -9.86 19.08 -16.44
CA ASN A 340 -9.40 19.60 -17.72
C ASN A 340 -8.61 18.56 -18.52
N ASP A 341 -7.74 17.80 -17.85
CA ASP A 341 -6.91 16.81 -18.50
C ASP A 341 -7.73 15.60 -18.94
N VAL A 342 -8.62 15.09 -18.08
CA VAL A 342 -9.52 13.99 -18.45
C VAL A 342 -10.38 14.37 -19.66
N GLU A 343 -10.98 15.56 -19.66
CA GLU A 343 -11.76 16.03 -20.81
C GLU A 343 -10.94 16.15 -22.08
N LYS A 344 -9.72 16.68 -22.01
CA LYS A 344 -8.80 16.79 -23.15
C LYS A 344 -8.52 15.41 -23.75
N TRP A 345 -8.16 14.45 -22.91
CA TRP A 345 -7.86 13.07 -23.31
C TRP A 345 -9.06 12.39 -23.99
N MET A 346 -10.27 12.57 -23.45
CA MET A 346 -11.49 12.00 -24.03
C MET A 346 -11.89 12.69 -25.35
N LYS A 347 -11.86 14.02 -25.42
CA LYS A 347 -12.23 14.80 -26.62
C LYS A 347 -11.35 14.47 -27.82
N ASN A 348 -10.05 14.25 -27.57
CA ASN A 348 -9.09 13.89 -28.62
C ASN A 348 -9.12 12.39 -28.98
N GLY A 349 -9.96 11.58 -28.31
CA GLY A 349 -10.03 10.13 -28.53
C GLY A 349 -8.80 9.36 -28.01
N TRP A 350 -7.93 10.00 -27.23
CA TRP A 350 -6.75 9.39 -26.64
C TRP A 350 -7.07 8.47 -25.47
N LEU A 351 -8.22 8.67 -24.81
CA LEU A 351 -8.71 7.84 -23.71
C LEU A 351 -10.05 7.22 -24.07
N LYS A 352 -10.17 5.90 -23.89
CA LYS A 352 -11.41 5.15 -24.05
C LYS A 352 -11.68 4.25 -22.84
N PHE A 353 -12.96 4.01 -22.59
CA PHE A 353 -13.42 3.00 -21.63
C PHE A 353 -14.13 1.90 -22.40
N GLU A 354 -13.69 0.65 -22.23
CA GLU A 354 -14.28 -0.51 -22.89
C GLU A 354 -14.72 -1.57 -21.86
N PRO A 355 -15.79 -2.34 -22.14
CA PRO A 355 -16.14 -3.47 -21.29
C PRO A 355 -14.99 -4.48 -21.29
N ASN A 356 -14.82 -5.19 -20.17
CA ASN A 356 -13.86 -6.28 -20.07
C ASN A 356 -14.03 -7.29 -21.23
N PRO A 357 -12.93 -7.87 -21.72
CA PRO A 357 -13.02 -8.95 -22.70
C PRO A 357 -13.80 -10.14 -22.14
N GLU A 358 -14.46 -10.87 -23.03
CA GLU A 358 -15.11 -12.12 -22.67
C GLU A 358 -14.07 -13.19 -22.32
N ILE A 359 -14.33 -13.89 -21.21
CA ILE A 359 -13.51 -15.02 -20.77
C ILE A 359 -14.33 -16.28 -20.99
N ASP A 360 -13.82 -17.18 -21.83
CA ASP A 360 -14.37 -18.52 -22.02
C ASP A 360 -13.75 -19.48 -21.01
N PHE A 361 -14.62 -20.10 -20.21
CA PHE A 361 -14.23 -21.08 -19.19
C PHE A 361 -14.29 -22.52 -19.68
N GLY A 362 -14.52 -22.76 -20.99
CA GLY A 362 -14.56 -24.09 -21.58
C GLY A 362 -15.66 -24.99 -21.00
N ILE A 363 -16.65 -24.40 -20.31
CA ILE A 363 -17.77 -25.14 -19.73
C ILE A 363 -18.77 -25.35 -20.85
N GLU A 364 -18.81 -26.55 -21.42
CA GLU A 364 -19.95 -26.97 -22.22
C GLU A 364 -21.23 -26.79 -21.38
N GLN A 365 -22.24 -26.11 -21.91
CA GLN A 365 -23.55 -25.90 -21.27
C GLN A 365 -24.36 -27.20 -21.05
N GLN A 366 -23.72 -28.35 -20.86
CA GLN A 366 -24.38 -29.63 -20.63
C GLN A 366 -24.49 -30.00 -19.15
N THR A 367 -24.89 -29.08 -18.26
CA THR A 367 -25.34 -29.50 -16.90
C THR A 367 -26.23 -28.45 -16.20
N ILE A 368 -27.22 -27.87 -16.88
CA ILE A 368 -28.29 -27.10 -16.18
C ILE A 368 -29.69 -27.72 -16.39
N GLU A 369 -29.88 -28.63 -17.34
CA GLU A 369 -31.20 -29.26 -17.58
C GLU A 369 -31.43 -30.61 -16.88
N LYS A 370 -30.50 -31.14 -16.07
CA LYS A 370 -30.67 -32.45 -15.41
C LYS A 370 -31.05 -32.44 -13.93
N GLU A 371 -31.25 -31.27 -13.33
CA GLU A 371 -31.80 -31.16 -11.96
C GLU A 371 -33.20 -30.52 -11.91
N ALA A 372 -33.84 -30.32 -13.07
CA ALA A 372 -35.22 -29.80 -13.19
C ALA A 372 -36.17 -30.77 -13.92
N SER A 373 -35.96 -32.09 -13.78
CA SER A 373 -36.89 -33.13 -14.23
C SER A 373 -37.17 -34.15 -13.14
#